data_AF-A0AAU8JF54-F1
#
_entry.id   AF-A0AAU8JF54-F1
#
_cell.length_a   1.000
_cell.length_b   1.000
_cell.length_c   1.000
_cell.angle_alpha   90.00
_cell.angle_beta   90.00
_cell.angle_gamma   90.00
#
_symmetry.space_group_name_H-M   'P 1'
#
loop_
_entity.id
_entity.type
_entity.pdbx_description
1 polymer ?
#
loop_
_entity_poly.entity_id
_entity_poly.type
_entity_poly.pdbx_seq_one_letter_code
_entity_poly.pdbx_strand_id
1 'polypeptide(L)' 'MAHLKTQATSGNSQERLQWKIAVAKSLYQKGYSRQQILELFRLIAWMMTLPEELEKSFNTEITNYEEEAKMPYITPL' A
#
# COMPACT_ATOMS: atom_id res chain seq x y z
N MET A 1 14.40 27.87 3.24
CA MET A 1 14.83 26.61 2.58
C MET A 1 14.00 25.40 3.04
N ALA A 2 12.67 25.49 3.05
CA ALA A 2 11.79 24.37 3.46
C ALA A 2 11.03 23.73 2.29
N HIS A 3 10.92 24.42 1.15
CA HIS A 3 10.09 23.97 0.03
C HIS A 3 10.81 23.02 -0.96
N LEU A 4 12.15 23.02 -0.97
CA LEU A 4 12.94 22.15 -1.86
C LEU A 4 13.22 20.77 -1.26
N LYS A 5 13.08 20.59 0.06
CA LYS A 5 13.21 19.26 0.69
C LYS A 5 11.96 18.40 0.51
N THR A 6 10.77 19.01 0.39
CA THR A 6 9.52 18.26 0.19
C THR A 6 9.51 17.53 -1.15
N GLN A 7 9.94 18.15 -2.26
CA GLN A 7 9.88 17.53 -3.59
C GLN A 7 10.77 16.29 -3.74
N ALA A 8 11.96 16.27 -3.12
CA ALA A 8 12.84 15.09 -3.11
C ALA A 8 12.22 13.92 -2.33
N THR A 9 11.52 14.20 -1.22
CA THR A 9 10.74 13.18 -0.49
C THR A 9 9.40 12.86 -1.14
N SER A 10 8.78 13.76 -1.90
CA SER A 10 7.49 13.52 -2.57
C SER A 10 7.64 12.54 -3.72
N GLY A 11 8.68 12.68 -4.55
CA GLY A 11 9.01 11.67 -5.58
C GLY A 11 9.25 10.29 -4.96
N ASN A 12 10.04 10.25 -3.88
CA ASN A 12 10.30 9.01 -3.13
C ASN A 12 9.04 8.46 -2.44
N SER A 13 8.12 9.31 -1.97
CA SER A 13 6.86 8.87 -1.33
C SER A 13 5.86 8.32 -2.36
N GLN A 14 5.83 8.88 -3.56
CA GLN A 14 5.01 8.37 -4.66
C GLN A 14 5.55 7.03 -5.19
N GLU A 15 6.87 6.90 -5.34
CA GLU A 15 7.52 5.63 -5.68
C GLU A 15 7.27 4.57 -4.60
N ARG A 16 7.34 4.98 -3.33
CA ARG A 16 6.96 4.14 -2.18
C ARG A 16 5.51 3.68 -2.26
N LEU A 17 4.57 4.55 -2.62
CA LEU A 17 3.17 4.15 -2.83
C LEU A 17 3.06 3.08 -3.94
N GLN A 18 3.67 3.32 -5.10
CA GLN A 18 3.64 2.38 -6.22
C GLN A 18 4.24 1.02 -5.84
N TRP A 19 5.36 1.03 -5.11
CA TRP A 19 5.97 -0.20 -4.62
C TRP A 19 5.10 -0.93 -3.60
N LYS A 20 4.47 -0.20 -2.67
CA LYS A 20 3.53 -0.75 -1.68
C LYS A 20 2.37 -1.46 -2.38
N ILE A 21 1.80 -0.85 -3.42
CA ILE A 21 0.72 -1.42 -4.24
C ILE A 21 1.20 -2.69 -4.97
N ALA A 22 2.37 -2.64 -5.61
CA ALA A 22 2.91 -3.78 -6.35
C ALA A 22 3.15 -4.99 -5.44
N VAL A 23 3.73 -4.77 -4.26
CA VAL A 23 3.93 -5.83 -3.26
C VAL A 23 2.58 -6.39 -2.84
N ALA A 24 1.63 -5.54 -2.42
CA ALA A 24 0.30 -5.96 -2.02
C ALA A 24 -0.40 -6.81 -3.09
N LYS A 25 -0.48 -6.35 -4.34
CA LYS A 25 -1.06 -7.12 -5.47
C LYS A 25 -0.35 -8.47 -5.67
N SER A 26 0.98 -8.53 -5.54
CA SER A 26 1.73 -9.79 -5.63
C SER A 26 1.42 -10.78 -4.51
N LEU A 27 1.09 -10.29 -3.31
CA LEU A 27 0.72 -11.15 -2.18
C LEU A 27 -0.64 -11.82 -2.41
N TYR A 28 -1.62 -11.08 -2.95
CA TYR A 28 -2.91 -11.66 -3.34
C TYR A 28 -2.76 -12.74 -4.43
N GLN A 29 -1.86 -12.53 -5.40
CA GLN A 29 -1.64 -13.49 -6.48
C GLN A 29 -0.97 -14.80 -6.04
N LYS A 30 -0.19 -14.77 -4.95
CA LYS A 30 0.58 -15.93 -4.47
C LYS A 30 -0.25 -16.95 -3.67
N GLY A 31 -1.55 -16.71 -3.49
CA GLY A 31 -2.45 -17.62 -2.78
C GLY A 31 -2.24 -17.65 -1.26
N TYR A 32 -1.67 -16.57 -0.69
CA TYR A 32 -1.51 -16.45 0.75
C TYR A 32 -2.87 -16.41 1.46
N SER A 33 -2.92 -16.96 2.67
CA SER A 33 -4.12 -16.85 3.50
C SER A 33 -4.35 -15.40 3.92
N ARG A 34 -5.61 -15.04 4.20
CA ARG A 34 -6.00 -13.70 4.68
C ARG A 34 -5.12 -13.21 5.84
N GLN A 35 -4.78 -14.10 6.77
CA GLN A 35 -3.94 -13.75 7.92
C GLN A 35 -2.50 -13.44 7.52
N GLN A 36 -1.93 -14.22 6.60
CA GLN A 36 -0.58 -13.96 6.07
C GLN A 36 -0.53 -12.63 5.32
N ILE A 37 -1.56 -12.34 4.52
CA ILE A 37 -1.69 -11.06 3.83
C ILE A 37 -1.70 -9.91 4.86
N LEU A 38 -2.56 -9.96 5.87
CA LEU A 38 -2.64 -8.93 6.92
C LEU A 38 -1.32 -8.71 7.68
N GLU A 39 -0.63 -9.78 8.07
CA GLU A 39 0.66 -9.68 8.76
C GLU A 39 1.74 -9.05 7.86
N LEU A 40 1.76 -9.38 6.57
CA LEU A 40 2.69 -8.79 5.61
C LEU A 40 2.36 -7.31 5.34
N PHE A 41 1.08 -6.96 5.23
CA PHE A 41 0.63 -5.56 5.12
C PHE A 41 1.09 -4.74 6.32
N ARG A 42 0.95 -5.25 7.55
CA ARG A 42 1.46 -4.60 8.77
C ARG A 42 2.97 -4.39 8.73
N LEU A 43 3.71 -5.41 8.31
CA LEU A 43 5.17 -5.36 8.20
C LEU A 43 5.60 -4.28 7.20
N ILE A 44 4.93 -4.22 6.04
CA ILE A 44 5.18 -3.20 5.02
C ILE A 44 4.82 -1.80 5.54
N ALA A 45 3.69 -1.65 6.25
CA ALA A 45 3.26 -0.37 6.82
C ALA A 45 4.28 0.17 7.85
N TRP A 46 4.89 -0.70 8.65
CA TRP A 46 5.96 -0.30 9.59
C TRP A 46 7.27 0.06 8.89
N MET A 47 7.65 -0.67 7.84
CA MET A 47 8.86 -0.35 7.08
C MET A 47 8.72 0.89 6.19
N MET A 48 7.51 1.15 5.70
CA MET A 48 7.20 2.23 4.77
C MET A 48 5.97 3.01 5.23
N THR A 49 6.21 3.98 6.11
CA THR A 49 5.20 4.99 6.47
C THR A 49 5.00 5.94 5.30
N LEU A 50 3.75 6.04 4.83
CA LEU A 50 3.34 7.01 3.83
C LEU A 50 2.68 8.23 4.48
N PRO A 51 2.74 9.42 3.85
CA PRO A 51 1.86 10.54 4.19
C PRO A 51 0.39 10.12 4.11
N GLU A 52 -0.47 10.71 4.95
CA GLU A 52 -1.89 10.33 5.08
C GLU A 52 -2.64 10.33 3.73
N GLU A 53 -2.34 11.29 2.85
CA GLU A 53 -2.94 11.36 1.52
C GLU A 53 -2.59 10.13 0.66
N LEU A 54 -1.35 9.65 0.75
CA LEU A 54 -0.91 8.47 -0.01
C LEU A 54 -1.38 7.17 0.62
N GLU A 55 -1.56 7.11 1.95
CA GLU A 55 -2.24 5.97 2.59
C GLU A 55 -3.70 5.86 2.12
N LYS A 56 -4.40 7.00 1.98
CA LYS A 56 -5.77 7.00 1.42
C LYS A 56 -5.77 6.49 -0.02
N SER A 57 -4.84 6.95 -0.85
CA SER A 57 -4.70 6.43 -2.22
C SER A 57 -4.39 4.94 -2.25
N PHE A 58 -3.51 4.46 -1.36
CA PHE A 58 -3.19 3.05 -1.23
C PHE A 58 -4.42 2.21 -0.90
N ASN A 59 -5.19 2.60 0.12
CA ASN A 59 -6.37 1.87 0.55
C ASN A 59 -7.42 1.80 -0.55
N THR A 60 -7.70 2.91 -1.25
CA THR A 60 -8.62 2.93 -2.39
C THR A 60 -8.19 1.97 -3.49
N GLU A 61 -6.90 1.94 -3.84
CA GLU A 61 -6.39 1.07 -4.90
C GLU A 61 -6.49 -0.42 -4.54
N ILE A 62 -6.19 -0.77 -3.28
CA ILE A 62 -6.31 -2.16 -2.79
C ILE A 62 -7.77 -2.59 -2.74
N THR A 63 -8.66 -1.73 -2.24
CA THR A 63 -10.10 -1.94 -2.27
C THR A 63 -10.59 -2.22 -3.69
N ASN A 64 -10.24 -1.37 -4.66
CA ASN A 64 -10.65 -1.57 -6.05
C ASN A 64 -10.11 -2.88 -6.60
N TYR A 65 -8.86 -3.22 -6.29
CA TYR A 65 -8.25 -4.48 -6.71
C TYR A 65 -8.96 -5.70 -6.11
N GLU A 66 -9.36 -5.64 -4.84
CA GLU A 66 -10.13 -6.71 -4.19
C GLU A 66 -11.52 -6.89 -4.82
N GLU A 67 -12.21 -5.79 -5.13
CA GLU A 67 -13.49 -5.80 -5.84
C GLU A 67 -13.37 -6.40 -7.25
N GLU A 68 -12.36 -5.97 -8.02
CA GLU A 68 -12.07 -6.51 -9.36
C GLU A 68 -11.69 -7.99 -9.31
N ALA A 69 -10.89 -8.39 -8.32
CA ALA A 69 -10.49 -9.78 -8.11
C ALA A 69 -11.61 -10.65 -7.50
N LYS A 70 -12.79 -10.08 -7.19
CA LYS A 70 -13.90 -10.71 -6.45
C LYS A 70 -13.44 -11.36 -5.14
N MET A 71 -12.39 -10.79 -4.54
CA MET A 71 -11.87 -11.23 -3.26
C MET A 71 -12.74 -10.64 -2.13
N PRO A 72 -12.96 -11.35 -1.02
CA PRO A 72 -13.67 -10.79 0.11
C PRO A 72 -12.91 -9.58 0.66
N TYR A 73 -13.59 -8.44 0.76
CA TYR A 73 -13.05 -7.15 1.22
C TYR A 73 -12.22 -7.31 2.50
N ILE A 74 -10.90 -7.06 2.41
CA ILE A 74 -10.01 -7.04 3.56
C ILE A 74 -9.71 -5.59 3.86
N THR A 75 -10.41 -5.03 4.84
CA THR A 75 -10.08 -3.70 5.36
C THR A 75 -8.63 -3.74 5.90
N PRO A 76 -7.67 -3.02 5.29
CA PRO A 76 -6.36 -2.85 5.88
C PRO A 76 -6.52 -1.93 7.10
N LEU A 77 -5.81 -2.25 8.18
CA LEU A 77 -5.73 -1.42 9.39
C LEU A 77 -4.83 -0.20 9.14
#